data_AF-K1SKY2-F1
#
_entry.id   AF-K1SKY2-F1
#
_cell.length_a   1.000
_cell.length_b   1.000
_cell.length_c   1.000
_cell.angle_alpha   90.00
_cell.angle_beta   90.00
_cell.angle_gamma   90.00
#
_symmetry.space_group_name_H-M   'P 1'
#
loop_
_entity.id
_entity.type
_entity.pdbx_description
1 polymer ?
#
loop_
_entity_poly.entity_id
_entity_poly.type
_entity_poly.pdbx_seq_one_letter_code
_entity_poly.pdbx_strand_id
1 'polypeptide(L)'
;MTAFGWRCAGTLFGVMLVPLMWCFARRLTHKRWAGAMAGALIAAGFMRFSQSRIATIDIYGTFFILLGAYFMVWYCQSVLQNGVDGSLLPMALGGVAFGLGCASKWTGIYAGAGLAVLYLGVLYARWKQKQPGFWKEFRMAAVGGVAFYIVVPFLIYLASYLPYWWKDPTFGLRDWWDCQTYMYWYHSTLKATHPFESRWYTWLLDLRP
;
A
#
# COMPACT_ATOMS: atom_id res chain seq x y z
N MET A 1 -20.03 15.92 -15.55
CA MET A 1 -19.91 14.91 -14.46
C MET A 1 -20.39 15.55 -13.16
N THR A 2 -21.20 14.87 -12.34
CA THR A 2 -21.74 15.43 -11.09
C THR A 2 -20.72 15.34 -9.95
N ALA A 3 -20.63 16.39 -9.11
CA ALA A 3 -19.69 16.46 -7.99
C ALA A 3 -19.89 15.37 -6.92
N PHE A 4 -21.04 14.70 -6.92
CA PHE A 4 -21.34 13.57 -6.05
C PHE A 4 -20.56 12.30 -6.44
N GLY A 5 -20.55 11.95 -7.74
CA GLY A 5 -19.94 10.70 -8.22
C GLY A 5 -18.43 10.59 -7.94
N TRP A 6 -17.72 11.72 -7.98
CA TRP A 6 -16.27 11.79 -7.72
C TRP A 6 -15.91 11.52 -6.25
N ARG A 7 -16.84 11.77 -5.32
CA ARG A 7 -16.61 11.60 -3.87
C ARG A 7 -17.06 10.24 -3.35
N CYS A 8 -17.91 9.53 -4.09
CA CYS A 8 -18.42 8.21 -3.70
C CYS A 8 -17.28 7.21 -3.48
N ALA A 9 -16.33 7.13 -4.42
CA ALA A 9 -15.20 6.21 -4.31
C ALA A 9 -14.30 6.57 -3.12
N GLY A 10 -13.95 7.85 -2.93
CA GLY A 10 -13.13 8.28 -1.80
C GLY A 10 -13.78 7.97 -0.45
N THR A 11 -15.10 8.19 -0.35
CA THR A 11 -15.88 7.88 0.86
C THR A 11 -15.93 6.39 1.13
N LEU A 12 -16.15 5.57 0.10
CA LEU A 12 -16.19 4.11 0.22
C LEU A 12 -14.86 3.56 0.76
N PHE A 13 -13.73 3.97 0.18
CA PHE A 13 -12.40 3.54 0.66
C PHE A 13 -12.09 4.08 2.06
N GLY A 14 -12.56 5.28 2.40
CA GLY A 14 -12.48 5.82 3.76
C GLY A 14 -13.25 4.97 4.77
N VAL A 15 -14.47 4.53 4.44
CA VAL A 15 -15.27 3.65 5.30
C VAL A 15 -14.63 2.26 5.40
N MET A 16 -14.15 1.69 4.30
CA MET A 16 -13.48 0.38 4.27
C MET A 16 -12.14 0.37 5.03
N LEU A 17 -11.50 1.52 5.22
CA LEU A 17 -10.28 1.64 6.01
C LEU A 17 -10.50 1.24 7.48
N VAL A 18 -11.68 1.50 8.04
CA VAL A 18 -12.03 1.19 9.44
C VAL A 18 -12.03 -0.32 9.72
N PRO A 19 -12.81 -1.18 9.00
CA PRO A 19 -12.75 -2.62 9.21
C PRO A 19 -11.39 -3.22 8.82
N LEU A 20 -10.68 -2.64 7.84
CA LEU A 20 -9.33 -3.07 7.52
C LEU A 20 -8.36 -2.84 8.69
N MET A 21 -8.42 -1.67 9.33
CA MET A 21 -7.61 -1.39 10.51
C MET A 21 -7.94 -2.30 11.69
N TRP A 22 -9.24 -2.59 11.90
CA TRP A 22 -9.66 -3.57 12.88
C TRP A 22 -9.04 -4.95 12.61
N CYS A 23 -9.13 -5.43 11.36
CA CYS A 23 -8.53 -6.70 10.94
C CYS A 23 -7.00 -6.70 11.15
N PHE A 24 -6.32 -5.62 10.81
CA PHE A 24 -4.88 -5.45 10.97
C PHE A 24 -4.43 -5.50 12.44
N ALA A 25 -5.01 -4.64 13.28
CA ALA A 25 -4.67 -4.60 14.70
C ALA A 25 -5.05 -5.90 15.42
N ARG A 26 -6.17 -6.53 15.05
CA ARG A 26 -6.56 -7.85 15.58
C ARG A 26 -5.56 -8.93 15.16
N ARG A 27 -5.05 -8.93 13.92
CA ARG A 27 -4.08 -9.91 13.45
C ARG A 27 -2.72 -9.76 14.14
N LEU A 28 -2.32 -8.54 14.47
CA LEU A 28 -1.08 -8.27 15.20
C LEU A 28 -1.17 -8.64 16.69
N THR A 29 -2.27 -8.28 17.35
CA THR A 29 -2.40 -8.40 18.81
C THR A 29 -3.15 -9.64 19.27
N HIS A 30 -3.84 -10.34 18.36
CA HIS A 30 -4.80 -11.41 18.64
C HIS A 30 -5.99 -10.99 19.53
N LYS A 31 -6.11 -9.71 19.91
CA LYS A 31 -7.14 -9.20 20.82
C LYS A 31 -8.23 -8.42 20.06
N ARG A 32 -9.50 -8.77 20.29
CA ARG A 32 -10.66 -8.12 19.64
C ARG A 32 -10.79 -6.65 20.03
N TRP A 33 -10.52 -6.32 21.30
CA TRP A 33 -10.64 -4.96 21.81
C TRP A 33 -9.59 -4.02 21.22
N ALA A 34 -8.36 -4.49 21.01
CA ALA A 34 -7.30 -3.69 20.39
C ALA A 34 -7.65 -3.36 18.93
N GLY A 35 -8.24 -4.32 18.21
CA GLY A 35 -8.84 -4.08 16.90
C GLY A 35 -9.94 -3.03 16.94
N ALA A 36 -10.87 -3.14 17.89
CA ALA A 36 -11.99 -2.19 18.02
C ALA A 36 -11.50 -0.78 18.33
N MET A 37 -10.53 -0.65 19.24
CA MET A 37 -9.91 0.63 19.58
C MET A 37 -9.17 1.24 18.38
N ALA A 38 -8.40 0.44 17.64
CA ALA A 38 -7.72 0.92 16.44
C ALA A 38 -8.70 1.39 15.34
N GLY A 39 -9.79 0.63 15.13
CA GLY A 39 -10.85 1.02 14.21
C GLY A 39 -11.55 2.31 14.64
N ALA A 40 -11.87 2.44 15.92
CA ALA A 40 -12.50 3.64 16.49
C ALA A 40 -11.58 4.88 16.39
N LEU A 41 -10.28 4.72 16.66
CA LEU A 41 -9.30 5.81 16.53
C LEU A 41 -9.16 6.29 15.09
N ILE A 42 -9.14 5.38 14.10
CA ILE A 42 -9.13 5.78 12.69
C ILE A 42 -10.45 6.44 12.28
N ALA A 43 -11.59 5.92 12.75
CA ALA A 43 -12.90 6.50 12.44
C ALA A 43 -13.08 7.91 13.04
N ALA A 44 -12.57 8.13 14.25
CA ALA A 44 -12.61 9.43 14.93
C ALA A 44 -11.50 10.40 14.45
N GLY A 45 -10.53 9.92 13.68
CA GLY A 45 -9.41 10.72 13.17
C GLY A 45 -9.86 11.72 12.10
N PHE A 46 -9.82 13.01 12.43
CA PHE A 46 -10.25 14.10 11.54
C PHE A 46 -9.53 14.13 10.19
N MET A 47 -8.23 13.83 10.15
CA MET A 47 -7.45 13.85 8.91
C MET A 47 -8.00 12.86 7.87
N ARG A 48 -8.22 11.60 8.27
CA ARG A 48 -8.70 10.55 7.36
C ARG A 48 -10.16 10.74 6.97
N PHE A 49 -10.95 11.23 7.92
CA PHE A 49 -12.33 11.64 7.66
C PHE A 49 -12.40 12.74 6.60
N SER A 50 -11.61 13.80 6.74
CA SER A 50 -11.55 14.90 5.77
C SER A 50 -11.08 14.42 4.39
N GLN A 51 -9.97 13.68 4.33
CA GLN A 51 -9.40 13.17 3.07
C GLN A 51 -10.38 12.27 2.28
N SER A 52 -11.24 11.51 2.96
CA SER A 52 -12.25 10.68 2.29
C SER A 52 -13.34 11.48 1.56
N ARG A 53 -13.53 12.77 1.88
CA ARG A 53 -14.63 13.62 1.39
C ARG A 53 -14.22 14.68 0.37
N ILE A 54 -12.93 15.01 0.30
CA ILE A 54 -12.39 16.02 -0.61
C ILE A 54 -11.90 15.45 -1.96
N ALA A 55 -12.20 14.18 -2.26
CA ALA A 55 -11.83 13.48 -3.50
C ALA A 55 -10.31 13.51 -3.80
N THR A 56 -9.48 13.47 -2.76
CA THR A 56 -8.01 13.36 -2.88
C THR A 56 -7.57 11.90 -2.98
N ILE A 57 -6.53 11.64 -3.78
CA ILE A 57 -5.99 10.29 -4.02
C ILE A 57 -5.37 9.61 -2.78
N ASP A 58 -5.06 10.37 -1.73
CA ASP A 58 -4.34 9.91 -0.55
C ASP A 58 -5.06 8.80 0.22
N ILE A 59 -6.39 8.78 0.18
CA ILE A 59 -7.19 7.75 0.85
C ILE A 59 -6.99 6.38 0.21
N TYR A 60 -6.88 6.31 -1.12
CA TYR A 60 -6.65 5.06 -1.86
C TYR A 60 -5.24 4.53 -1.56
N GLY A 61 -4.23 5.40 -1.64
CA GLY A 61 -2.84 5.03 -1.32
C GLY A 61 -2.74 4.50 0.12
N THR A 62 -3.36 5.17 1.08
CA THR A 62 -3.37 4.74 2.49
C THR A 62 -4.04 3.38 2.67
N PHE A 63 -5.20 3.17 2.04
CA PHE A 63 -5.93 1.92 2.11
C PHE A 63 -5.10 0.75 1.58
N PHE A 64 -4.51 0.90 0.39
CA PHE A 64 -3.70 -0.15 -0.22
C PHE A 64 -2.39 -0.41 0.50
N ILE A 65 -1.75 0.62 1.08
CA ILE A 65 -0.58 0.45 1.94
C ILE A 65 -0.94 -0.40 3.18
N LEU A 66 -2.05 -0.07 3.86
CA LEU A 66 -2.49 -0.83 5.03
C LEU A 66 -2.91 -2.26 4.65
N LEU A 67 -3.54 -2.44 3.48
CA LEU A 67 -3.94 -3.74 2.97
C LEU A 67 -2.72 -4.61 2.63
N GLY A 68 -1.70 -4.03 1.98
CA GLY A 68 -0.42 -4.68 1.71
C GLY A 68 0.28 -5.08 3.01
N ALA A 69 0.31 -4.19 4.01
CA ALA A 69 0.86 -4.50 5.33
C ALA A 69 0.09 -5.65 6.02
N TYR A 70 -1.25 -5.66 5.95
CA TYR A 70 -2.08 -6.74 6.47
C TYR A 70 -1.75 -8.09 5.85
N PHE A 71 -1.68 -8.15 4.52
CA PHE A 71 -1.32 -9.38 3.82
C PHE A 71 0.13 -9.81 4.08
N MET A 72 1.05 -8.86 4.26
CA MET A 72 2.42 -9.17 4.64
C MET A 72 2.52 -9.75 6.05
N VAL A 73 1.76 -9.23 7.02
CA VAL A 73 1.70 -9.84 8.37
C VAL A 73 1.12 -11.25 8.29
N TRP A 74 0.07 -11.45 7.49
CA TRP A 74 -0.47 -12.80 7.26
C TRP A 74 0.56 -13.72 6.60
N TYR A 75 1.28 -13.23 5.58
CA TYR A 75 2.38 -13.95 4.95
C TYR A 75 3.43 -14.35 5.97
N CYS A 76 3.88 -13.42 6.82
CA CYS A 76 4.90 -13.69 7.82
C CYS A 76 4.45 -14.79 8.80
N GLN A 77 3.22 -14.70 9.30
CA GLN A 77 2.63 -15.70 10.20
C GLN A 77 2.53 -17.07 9.52
N SER A 78 2.09 -17.10 8.26
CA SER A 78 1.90 -18.33 7.49
C SER A 78 3.23 -18.99 7.12
N VAL A 79 4.26 -18.23 6.76
CA VAL A 79 5.59 -18.77 6.41
C VAL A 79 6.23 -19.46 7.60
N LEU A 80 6.11 -18.88 8.80
CA LEU A 80 6.69 -19.48 10.00
C LEU A 80 5.99 -20.78 10.42
N GLN A 81 4.71 -20.96 10.07
CA GLN A 81 3.92 -22.14 10.42
C GLN A 81 3.94 -23.21 9.31
N ASN A 82 3.56 -22.82 8.09
CA ASN A 82 3.28 -23.70 6.97
C ASN A 82 4.36 -23.69 5.88
N GLY A 83 5.39 -22.84 6.02
CA GLY A 83 6.39 -22.62 4.98
C GLY A 83 5.91 -21.71 3.85
N VAL A 84 6.78 -21.48 2.87
CA VAL A 84 6.52 -20.58 1.74
C VAL A 84 5.44 -21.13 0.82
N ASP A 85 5.39 -22.45 0.63
CA ASP A 85 4.41 -23.15 -0.21
C ASP A 85 2.97 -22.91 0.24
N GLY A 86 2.72 -23.02 1.55
CA GLY A 86 1.40 -22.73 2.14
C GLY A 86 1.05 -21.25 2.18
N SER A 87 1.97 -20.37 1.77
CA SER A 87 1.86 -18.91 1.94
C SER A 87 1.81 -18.16 0.61
N LEU A 88 1.60 -18.84 -0.52
CA LEU A 88 1.51 -18.23 -1.84
C LEU A 88 0.30 -17.27 -1.97
N LEU A 89 -0.82 -17.60 -1.35
CA LEU A 89 -2.02 -16.76 -1.37
C LEU A 89 -1.80 -15.38 -0.72
N PRO A 90 -1.35 -15.27 0.54
CA PRO A 90 -1.04 -13.96 1.12
C PRO A 90 0.09 -13.23 0.38
N MET A 91 1.04 -13.97 -0.22
CA MET A 91 2.08 -13.37 -1.04
C MET A 91 1.50 -12.68 -2.28
N ALA A 92 0.62 -13.36 -3.02
CA ALA A 92 -0.03 -12.82 -4.21
C ALA A 92 -0.95 -11.64 -3.88
N LEU A 93 -1.80 -11.79 -2.85
CA LEU A 93 -2.71 -10.73 -2.41
C LEU A 93 -1.94 -9.49 -1.91
N GLY A 94 -0.85 -9.69 -1.18
CA GLY A 94 0.03 -8.61 -0.74
C GLY A 94 0.69 -7.88 -1.91
N GLY A 95 1.16 -8.62 -2.92
CA GLY A 95 1.70 -8.09 -4.15
C GLY A 95 0.72 -7.23 -4.95
N VAL A 96 -0.51 -7.72 -5.13
CA VAL A 96 -1.59 -6.97 -5.80
C VAL A 96 -1.94 -5.70 -5.02
N ALA A 97 -2.09 -5.78 -3.69
CA ALA A 97 -2.37 -4.62 -2.86
C ALA A 97 -1.24 -3.58 -2.93
N PHE A 98 0.02 -4.03 -2.90
CA PHE A 98 1.18 -3.15 -3.07
C PHE A 98 1.20 -2.48 -4.45
N GLY A 99 0.91 -3.23 -5.52
CA GLY A 99 0.79 -2.69 -6.87
C GLY A 99 -0.29 -1.62 -7.02
N LEU A 100 -1.48 -1.86 -6.46
CA LEU A 100 -2.58 -0.89 -6.43
C LEU A 100 -2.19 0.37 -5.62
N GLY A 101 -1.42 0.21 -4.55
CA GLY A 101 -0.85 1.32 -3.78
C GLY A 101 0.12 2.16 -4.61
N CYS A 102 1.05 1.52 -5.32
CA CYS A 102 2.02 2.19 -6.20
C CYS A 102 1.34 2.92 -7.36
N ALA A 103 0.32 2.29 -7.97
CA ALA A 103 -0.48 2.89 -9.03
C ALA A 103 -1.31 4.10 -8.55
N SER A 104 -1.76 4.07 -7.29
CA SER A 104 -2.52 5.20 -6.72
C SER A 104 -1.62 6.42 -6.44
N LYS A 105 -0.44 6.20 -5.86
CA LYS A 105 0.53 7.26 -5.54
C LYS A 105 1.93 6.67 -5.32
N TRP A 106 2.98 7.35 -5.76
CA TRP A 106 4.38 6.92 -5.55
C TRP A 106 4.76 6.76 -4.07
N THR A 107 4.02 7.38 -3.14
CA THR A 107 4.19 7.10 -1.70
C THR A 107 3.98 5.62 -1.34
N GLY A 108 3.22 4.88 -2.16
CA GLY A 108 3.09 3.43 -2.04
C GLY A 108 4.42 2.69 -2.23
N ILE A 109 5.31 3.20 -3.09
CA ILE A 109 6.64 2.60 -3.33
C ILE A 109 7.48 2.65 -2.05
N TYR A 110 7.37 3.74 -1.26
CA TYR A 110 8.06 3.85 0.03
C TYR A 110 7.58 2.80 1.04
N ALA A 111 6.30 2.44 1.03
CA ALA A 111 5.80 1.33 1.84
C ALA A 111 6.42 -0.02 1.43
N GLY A 112 6.84 -0.16 0.17
CA GLY A 112 7.56 -1.32 -0.35
C GLY A 112 8.84 -1.62 0.41
N ALA A 113 9.56 -0.60 0.91
CA ALA A 113 10.74 -0.80 1.74
C ALA A 113 10.39 -1.53 3.05
N GLY A 114 9.30 -1.11 3.72
CA GLY A 114 8.81 -1.78 4.92
C GLY A 114 8.36 -3.22 4.66
N LEU A 115 7.67 -3.46 3.53
CA LEU A 115 7.28 -4.80 3.10
C LEU A 115 8.50 -5.69 2.83
N ALA A 116 9.53 -5.17 2.15
CA ALA A 116 10.76 -5.90 1.87
C ALA A 116 11.51 -6.28 3.15
N VAL A 117 11.59 -5.37 4.14
CA VAL A 117 12.20 -5.66 5.44
C VAL A 117 11.46 -6.79 6.16
N LEU A 118 10.12 -6.76 6.18
CA LEU A 118 9.33 -7.84 6.79
C LEU A 118 9.49 -9.17 6.04
N TYR A 119 9.48 -9.11 4.71
CA TYR A 119 9.63 -10.27 3.83
C TYR A 119 10.97 -10.98 4.04
N LEU A 120 12.08 -10.23 3.98
CA LEU A 120 13.42 -10.78 4.22
C LEU A 120 13.59 -11.20 5.68
N GLY A 121 13.03 -10.43 6.62
CA GLY A 121 13.04 -10.75 8.05
C GLY A 121 12.36 -12.08 8.35
N VAL A 122 11.23 -12.40 7.72
CA VAL A 122 10.57 -13.68 7.94
C VAL A 122 11.30 -14.85 7.29
N LEU A 123 11.91 -14.66 6.13
CA LEU A 123 12.76 -15.70 5.52
C LEU A 123 13.99 -15.99 6.38
N TYR A 124 14.58 -14.96 6.99
CA TYR A 124 15.66 -15.12 7.95
C TYR A 124 15.21 -15.85 9.21
N ALA A 125 14.03 -15.50 9.75
CA ALA A 125 13.44 -16.21 10.89
C ALA A 125 13.14 -17.68 10.56
N ARG A 126 12.65 -17.96 9.35
CA ARG A 126 12.41 -19.33 8.84
C ARG A 126 13.71 -20.11 8.67
N TRP A 127 14.77 -19.47 8.18
CA TRP A 127 16.11 -20.08 8.09
C TRP A 127 16.66 -20.48 9.46
N LYS A 128 16.47 -19.63 10.49
CA LYS A 128 16.85 -19.94 11.88
C LYS A 128 16.15 -21.15 12.47
N GLN A 129 14.96 -21.52 11.97
CA GLN A 129 14.25 -22.73 12.40
C GLN A 129 14.95 -24.03 11.94
N LYS A 130 15.97 -23.95 11.07
CA LYS A 130 16.75 -25.09 10.54
C LYS A 130 15.89 -26.21 9.93
N GLN A 131 14.77 -25.85 9.32
CA GLN A 131 13.88 -26.80 8.66
C GLN A 131 14.56 -27.48 7.46
N PRO A 132 14.39 -28.81 7.27
CA PRO A 132 14.92 -29.48 6.10
C PRO A 132 14.26 -28.93 4.83
N GLY A 133 15.04 -28.70 3.77
CA GLY A 133 14.50 -28.21 2.49
C GLY A 133 14.35 -26.68 2.37
N PHE A 134 14.90 -25.89 3.31
CA PHE A 134 14.85 -24.41 3.24
C PHE A 134 15.29 -23.84 1.89
N TRP A 135 16.30 -24.42 1.22
CA TRP A 135 16.74 -23.94 -0.10
C TRP A 135 15.68 -24.07 -1.21
N LYS A 136 14.74 -25.01 -1.09
CA LYS A 136 13.59 -25.09 -1.99
C LYS A 136 12.60 -23.96 -1.66
N GLU A 137 12.25 -23.81 -0.37
CA GLU A 137 11.39 -22.71 0.11
C GLU A 137 11.93 -21.33 -0.28
N PHE A 138 13.24 -21.11 -0.13
CA PHE A 138 13.92 -19.86 -0.46
C PHE A 138 13.87 -19.56 -1.97
N ARG A 139 14.06 -20.57 -2.83
CA ARG A 139 13.91 -20.37 -4.29
C ARG A 139 12.50 -19.97 -4.66
N MET A 140 11.50 -20.59 -4.04
CA MET A 140 10.09 -20.23 -4.28
C MET A 140 9.75 -18.85 -3.72
N ALA A 141 10.33 -18.48 -2.59
CA ALA A 141 10.25 -17.13 -2.06
C ALA A 141 10.91 -16.12 -3.00
N ALA A 142 12.12 -16.39 -3.52
CA ALA A 142 12.79 -15.49 -4.44
C ALA A 142 11.99 -15.29 -5.74
N VAL A 143 11.55 -16.38 -6.38
CA VAL A 143 10.73 -16.34 -7.60
C VAL A 143 9.39 -15.66 -7.32
N GLY A 144 8.70 -16.04 -6.25
CA GLY A 144 7.43 -15.47 -5.85
C GLY A 144 7.53 -14.00 -5.46
N GLY A 145 8.60 -13.61 -4.77
CA GLY A 145 8.91 -12.23 -4.41
C GLY A 145 9.09 -11.35 -5.63
N VAL A 146 9.88 -11.80 -6.62
CA VAL A 146 10.03 -11.08 -7.89
C VAL A 146 8.69 -11.03 -8.64
N ALA A 147 8.00 -12.16 -8.77
CA ALA A 147 6.74 -12.22 -9.50
C ALA A 147 5.66 -11.29 -8.87
N PHE A 148 5.42 -11.40 -7.56
CA PHE A 148 4.31 -10.70 -6.91
C PHE A 148 4.65 -9.32 -6.37
N TYR A 149 5.91 -9.00 -6.04
CA TYR A 149 6.29 -7.68 -5.50
C TYR A 149 7.10 -6.82 -6.47
N ILE A 150 7.45 -7.33 -7.66
CA ILE A 150 8.09 -6.53 -8.72
C ILE A 150 7.23 -6.57 -9.99
N VAL A 151 7.05 -7.76 -10.58
CA VAL A 151 6.37 -7.89 -11.88
C VAL A 151 4.90 -7.49 -11.78
N VAL A 152 4.14 -8.04 -10.84
CA VAL A 152 2.71 -7.71 -10.67
C VAL A 152 2.50 -6.22 -10.39
N PRO A 153 3.20 -5.57 -9.43
CA PRO A 153 3.10 -4.13 -9.22
C PRO A 153 3.43 -3.30 -10.45
N PHE A 154 4.48 -3.68 -11.19
CA PHE A 154 4.86 -3.01 -12.43
C PHE A 154 3.75 -3.12 -13.50
N LEU A 155 3.17 -4.31 -13.67
CA LEU A 155 2.07 -4.51 -14.61
C LEU A 155 0.81 -3.74 -14.20
N ILE A 156 0.47 -3.72 -12.91
CA ILE A 156 -0.66 -2.92 -12.40
C ILE A 156 -0.41 -1.42 -12.63
N TYR A 157 0.81 -0.96 -12.38
CA TYR A 157 1.21 0.42 -12.61
C TYR A 157 1.09 0.79 -14.08
N LEU A 158 1.62 -0.03 -14.99
CA LEU A 158 1.51 0.18 -16.44
C LEU A 158 0.04 0.15 -16.90
N ALA A 159 -0.75 -0.81 -16.38
CA ALA A 159 -2.17 -0.93 -16.69
C ALA A 159 -3.00 0.29 -16.25
N SER A 160 -2.58 1.02 -15.20
CA SER A 160 -3.26 2.25 -14.80
C SER A 160 -3.20 3.38 -15.84
N TYR A 161 -2.33 3.26 -16.85
CA TYR A 161 -2.24 4.19 -17.98
C TYR A 161 -3.09 3.79 -19.18
N LEU A 162 -3.78 2.64 -19.14
CA LEU A 162 -4.71 2.22 -20.22
C LEU A 162 -5.73 3.30 -20.61
N PRO A 163 -6.29 4.13 -19.71
CA PRO A 163 -7.18 5.21 -20.10
C PRO A 163 -6.55 6.27 -21.00
N TYR A 164 -5.23 6.51 -20.91
CA TYR A 164 -4.53 7.41 -21.83
C TYR A 164 -4.52 6.83 -23.24
N TRP A 165 -4.22 5.53 -23.36
CA TRP A 165 -4.24 4.83 -24.65
C TRP A 165 -5.64 4.72 -25.26
N TRP A 166 -6.69 4.51 -24.45
CA TRP A 166 -8.07 4.54 -24.95
C TRP A 166 -8.50 5.90 -25.49
N LYS A 167 -7.98 6.98 -24.89
CA LYS A 167 -8.26 8.35 -25.34
C LYS A 167 -7.44 8.70 -26.59
N ASP A 168 -6.18 8.28 -26.62
CA ASP A 168 -5.25 8.52 -27.71
C ASP A 168 -4.44 7.25 -28.00
N PRO A 169 -4.77 6.52 -29.08
CA PRO A 169 -4.06 5.29 -29.45
C PRO A 169 -2.57 5.48 -29.76
N THR A 170 -2.12 6.72 -29.97
CA THR A 170 -0.70 7.03 -30.19
C THR A 170 0.12 7.04 -28.90
N PHE A 171 -0.54 7.07 -27.73
CA PHE A 171 0.12 7.00 -26.44
C PHE A 171 0.88 5.68 -26.27
N GLY A 172 2.21 5.77 -26.30
CA GLY A 172 3.11 4.62 -26.23
C GLY A 172 3.94 4.57 -24.94
N LEU A 173 4.91 3.65 -24.93
CA LEU A 173 5.84 3.50 -23.81
C LEU A 173 6.72 4.75 -23.57
N ARG A 174 6.99 5.52 -24.63
CA ARG A 174 7.73 6.77 -24.53
C ARG A 174 6.95 7.82 -23.76
N ASP A 175 5.67 8.01 -24.11
CA ASP A 175 4.80 8.97 -23.42
C ASP A 175 4.59 8.56 -21.96
N TRP A 176 4.46 7.26 -21.70
CA TRP A 176 4.43 6.73 -20.34
C TRP A 176 5.70 7.07 -19.55
N TRP A 177 6.88 6.94 -20.15
CA TRP A 177 8.16 7.30 -19.53
C TRP A 177 8.30 8.81 -19.31
N ASP A 178 7.86 9.60 -20.28
CA ASP A 178 7.84 11.06 -20.19
C ASP A 178 6.91 11.52 -19.05
N CYS A 179 5.80 10.83 -18.79
CA CYS A 179 4.99 11.07 -17.59
C CYS A 179 5.79 10.87 -16.30
N GLN A 180 6.63 9.83 -16.21
CA GLN A 180 7.43 9.55 -15.01
C GLN A 180 8.46 10.63 -14.76
N THR A 181 9.20 10.99 -15.81
CA THR A 181 10.25 12.02 -15.73
C THR A 181 9.65 13.39 -15.43
N TYR A 182 8.52 13.73 -16.04
CA TYR A 182 7.80 14.97 -15.75
C TYR A 182 7.31 15.03 -14.30
N MET A 183 6.68 13.96 -13.79
CA MET A 183 6.25 13.91 -12.39
C MET A 183 7.43 14.09 -11.44
N TYR A 184 8.55 13.42 -11.69
CA TYR A 184 9.76 13.56 -10.87
C TYR A 184 10.34 14.98 -10.94
N TRP A 185 10.50 15.53 -12.14
CA TRP A 185 11.07 16.86 -12.35
C TRP A 185 10.19 17.95 -11.71
N TYR A 186 8.87 17.86 -11.88
CA TYR A 186 7.92 18.78 -11.26
C TYR A 186 8.08 18.78 -9.74
N HIS A 187 8.05 17.62 -9.08
CA HIS A 187 8.13 17.55 -7.61
C HIS A 187 9.51 17.88 -7.05
N SER A 188 10.59 17.63 -7.80
CA SER A 188 11.97 17.93 -7.35
C SER A 188 12.35 19.41 -7.50
N THR A 189 11.70 20.13 -8.42
CA THR A 189 11.99 21.55 -8.69
C THR A 189 10.94 22.50 -8.13
N LEU A 190 9.78 21.98 -7.69
CA LEU A 190 8.71 22.78 -7.12
C LEU A 190 9.16 23.50 -5.84
N LYS A 191 9.24 24.83 -5.90
CA LYS A 191 9.44 25.72 -4.74
C LYS A 191 8.19 26.55 -4.53
N ALA A 192 7.18 25.95 -3.90
CA ALA A 192 5.94 26.62 -3.53
C ALA A 192 5.73 26.48 -2.02
N THR A 193 5.39 27.60 -1.36
CA THR A 193 4.96 27.62 0.04
C THR A 193 3.45 27.84 0.09
N HIS A 194 2.73 27.15 0.96
CA HIS A 194 1.29 27.38 1.13
C HIS A 194 0.99 27.92 2.53
N PRO A 195 0.08 28.92 2.69
CA PRO A 195 -0.34 29.40 4.01
C PRO A 195 -0.91 28.34 4.97
N PHE A 196 -1.28 27.16 4.43
CA PHE A 196 -1.83 26.02 5.18
C PHE A 196 -0.79 24.90 5.41
N GLU A 197 0.50 25.14 5.17
CA GLU A 197 1.54 24.18 5.50
C GLU A 197 1.84 24.20 7.02
N SER A 198 1.92 23.02 7.62
CA SER A 198 2.31 22.84 9.03
C SER A 198 3.59 22.02 9.11
N ARG A 199 4.45 22.35 10.07
CA ARG A 199 5.68 21.60 10.31
C ARG A 199 5.33 20.31 11.03
N TRP A 200 5.97 19.20 10.66
CA TRP A 200 5.61 17.86 11.18
C TRP A 200 5.57 17.77 12.72
N TYR A 201 6.42 18.52 13.42
CA TYR A 201 6.47 18.52 14.88
C TYR A 201 5.33 19.28 15.55
N THR A 202 4.57 20.10 14.82
CA THR A 202 3.40 20.80 15.35
C THR A 202 2.12 19.96 15.28
N TRP A 203 2.14 18.84 14.55
CA TRP A 203 0.97 18.00 14.31
C TRP A 203 0.41 17.35 15.59
N LEU A 204 1.28 16.99 16.54
CA LEU A 204 0.85 16.33 17.78
C LEU A 204 -0.09 17.21 18.63
N LEU A 205 0.12 18.53 18.57
CA LEU A 205 -0.59 19.53 19.37
C LEU A 205 -1.64 20.30 18.54
N ASP A 206 -1.78 19.98 17.26
CA ASP A 206 -2.68 20.66 16.31
C ASP A 206 -2.53 22.21 16.34
N LEU A 207 -1.30 22.71 16.52
CA LEU A 207 -1.04 24.15 16.67
C LEU A 207 -1.33 24.97 15.42
N ARG A 208 -1.49 24.28 14.28
CA ARG A 208 -1.82 24.89 13.00
C ARG A 208 -2.68 23.88 12.21
N PRO A 209 -4.00 24.13 12.08
CA PRO A 209 -4.91 23.28 11.33
C PRO A 209 -4.69 23.36 9.82
#